data_AF-A0A1F1Q829-F1
#
_entry.id   AF-A0A1F1Q829-F1
#
_cell.length_a   1.000
_cell.length_b   1.000
_cell.length_c   1.000
_cell.angle_alpha   90.00
_cell.angle_beta   90.00
_cell.angle_gamma   90.00
#
_symmetry.space_group_name_H-M   'P 1'
#
loop_
_entity.id
_entity.type
_entity.pdbx_description
1 polymer ?
#
loop_
_entity_poly.entity_id
_entity_poly.type
_entity_poly.pdbx_seq_one_letter_code
_entity_poly.pdbx_strand_id
1 'polypeptide(L)' 'MGHNGHEKLTLKNREWDCPMCGAHHIRDYNAALNILEKGIAKLSDQEYKIIPYDSEAAS' A
#
# COMPACT_ATOMS: atom_id res chain seq x y z
N MET A 1 -8.76 11.28 -11.78
CA MET A 1 -9.84 12.27 -11.92
C MET A 1 -10.52 12.41 -10.55
N GLY A 2 -10.99 13.60 -10.17
CA GLY A 2 -11.88 13.78 -9.02
C GLY A 2 -13.32 13.58 -9.48
N HIS A 3 -14.11 12.81 -8.73
CA HIS A 3 -15.52 12.53 -9.03
C HIS A 3 -16.40 13.04 -7.88
N ASN A 4 -17.67 13.30 -8.16
CA ASN A 4 -18.72 13.62 -7.18
C ASN A 4 -18.58 14.96 -6.43
N GLY A 5 -18.17 16.03 -7.13
CA GLY A 5 -18.16 17.39 -6.57
C GLY A 5 -16.97 17.71 -5.65
N HIS A 6 -16.03 16.78 -5.48
CA HIS A 6 -14.78 17.04 -4.76
C HIS A 6 -13.79 17.81 -5.63
N GLU A 7 -13.16 18.82 -5.03
CA GLU A 7 -12.13 19.61 -5.70
C GLU A 7 -11.00 18.71 -6.23
N LYS A 8 -10.56 19.01 -7.46
CA LYS A 8 -9.43 18.31 -8.06
C LYS A 8 -8.17 18.64 -7.27
N LEU A 9 -7.59 17.62 -6.62
CA LEU A 9 -6.25 17.75 -6.05
C LEU A 9 -5.25 18.03 -7.17
N THR A 10 -4.52 19.13 -7.05
CA THR A 10 -3.42 19.49 -7.94
C THR A 10 -2.18 18.64 -7.65
N LEU A 11 -1.20 18.63 -8.56
CA LEU A 11 0.09 17.97 -8.32
C LEU A 11 0.78 18.53 -7.08
N LYS A 12 0.68 19.84 -6.84
CA LYS A 12 1.20 20.50 -5.64
C LYS A 12 0.58 19.98 -4.34
N ASN A 13 -0.66 19.48 -4.38
CA ASN A 13 -1.23 18.86 -3.18
C ASN A 13 -0.54 17.53 -2.84
N ARG A 14 0.10 16.85 -3.81
CA ARG A 14 0.70 15.51 -3.65
C ARG A 14 2.03 15.52 -2.90
N GLU A 15 2.55 16.69 -2.60
CA GLU A 15 3.82 16.91 -1.92
C GLU A 15 3.57 17.77 -0.69
N TRP A 16 4.15 17.42 0.44
CA TRP A 16 3.99 18.18 1.67
C TRP A 16 5.19 18.00 2.60
N ASP A 17 5.60 19.06 3.28
CA ASP A 17 6.61 19.00 4.32
C ASP A 17 5.95 18.64 5.65
N CYS A 18 6.42 17.56 6.27
CA CYS A 18 5.85 17.11 7.53
C CYS A 18 6.36 17.96 8.70
N PRO A 19 5.47 18.58 9.49
CA PRO A 19 5.91 19.38 10.63
C PRO A 19 6.43 18.53 11.79
N MET A 20 6.16 17.22 11.79
CA MET A 20 6.59 16.30 12.86
C MET A 20 7.99 15.74 12.62
N CYS A 21 8.30 15.32 11.38
CA CYS A 21 9.60 14.74 11.05
C CYS A 21 10.50 15.67 10.22
N GLY A 22 9.98 16.80 9.75
CA GLY A 22 10.72 17.78 8.94
C GLY A 22 11.03 17.34 7.51
N ALA A 23 10.60 16.15 7.09
CA ALA A 23 10.87 15.62 5.76
C ALA A 23 9.81 16.05 4.74
N HIS A 24 10.25 16.21 3.49
CA HIS A 24 9.38 16.40 2.34
C HIS A 24 8.82 15.06 1.88
N HIS A 25 7.50 14.87 1.96
CA HIS A 25 6.85 13.63 1.60
C HIS A 25 6.06 13.74 0.30
N ILE A 26 6.19 12.70 -0.52
CA ILE A 26 5.34 12.46 -1.69
C ILE A 26 4.20 11.55 -1.25
N ARG A 27 2.96 12.04 -1.31
CA ARG A 27 1.76 11.33 -0.86
C ARG A 27 1.59 9.99 -1.55
N ASP A 28 1.93 9.91 -2.83
CA ASP A 28 1.81 8.69 -3.64
C ASP A 28 2.77 7.59 -3.12
N TYR A 29 3.96 7.97 -2.60
CA TYR A 29 4.89 7.06 -1.95
C TYR A 29 4.35 6.53 -0.61
N ASN A 30 3.84 7.42 0.25
CA ASN A 30 3.24 7.00 1.53
C ASN A 30 1.99 6.13 1.31
N ALA A 31 1.20 6.41 0.28
CA ALA A 31 0.07 5.57 -0.09
C ALA A 31 0.52 4.17 -0.52
N ALA A 32 1.59 4.06 -1.33
CA ALA A 32 2.16 2.77 -1.71
C ALA A 32 2.67 1.98 -0.50
N LEU A 33 3.35 2.63 0.45
CA LEU A 33 3.76 2.01 1.70
C LEU A 33 2.57 1.51 2.54
N ASN A 34 1.52 2.32 2.70
CA ASN A 34 0.32 1.93 3.42
C ASN A 34 -0.40 0.73 2.76
N ILE A 35 -0.42 0.68 1.43
CA ILE A 35 -0.99 -0.46 0.69
C ILE A 35 -0.14 -1.71 0.90
N LEU A 36 1.18 -1.58 0.83
CA LEU A 36 2.11 -2.69 1.08
C LEU A 36 1.93 -3.27 2.49
N GLU A 37 1.92 -2.41 3.51
CA GLU A 37 1.76 -2.82 4.91
C GLU A 37 0.43 -3.54 5.14
N LYS A 38 -0.68 -3.01 4.62
CA LYS A 38 -2.00 -3.68 4.70
C LYS A 38 -2.02 -5.01 3.94
N GLY A 39 -1.33 -5.09 2.81
CA GLY A 39 -1.17 -6.32 2.05
C GLY A 39 -0.45 -7.39 2.84
N ILE A 40 0.69 -7.05 3.45
CA ILE A 40 1.46 -7.94 4.32
C ILE A 40 0.63 -8.36 5.54
N ALA A 41 -0.01 -7.42 6.22
CA ALA A 41 -0.86 -7.70 7.38
C ALA A 41 -2.00 -8.68 7.04
N LYS A 42 -2.64 -8.49 5.87
CA LYS A 42 -3.68 -9.41 5.38
C LYS A 42 -3.13 -10.80 5.06
N LEU A 43 -1.92 -10.88 4.52
CA LEU A 43 -1.25 -12.15 4.24
C LEU A 43 -0.76 -12.84 5.52
N SER A 44 -0.43 -12.11 6.57
CA SER A 44 -0.03 -12.67 7.87
C SER A 44 -1.21 -13.10 8.74
N ASP A 45 -2.37 -12.45 8.60
CA ASP A 45 -3.61 -12.80 9.30
C ASP A 45 -4.30 -14.03 8.67
N GLN A 46 -4.11 -14.23 7.37
CA GLN A 46 -4.37 -15.52 6.75
C GLN A 46 -3.21 -16.43 7.17
N GLU A 47 -3.42 -17.37 8.10
CA GLU A 47 -2.50 -18.51 8.23
C GLU A 47 -2.34 -19.11 6.83
N TYR A 48 -1.22 -18.79 6.18
CA TYR A 48 -0.83 -19.44 4.96
C TYR A 48 -0.51 -20.86 5.39
N LYS A 49 -1.53 -21.73 5.33
CA LYS A 49 -1.35 -23.17 5.36
C LYS A 49 -0.45 -23.45 4.19
N ILE A 50 0.86 -23.53 4.46
CA ILE A 50 1.87 -23.99 3.52
C ILE A 50 1.36 -25.38 3.14
N ILE A 51 0.64 -25.50 2.02
CA ILE A 51 0.40 -26.80 1.43
C ILE A 51 1.77 -27.24 0.98
N PRO A 52 2.35 -28.31 1.57
CA PRO A 52 3.59 -28.84 1.05
C PRO A 52 3.35 -29.15 -0.43
N TYR A 53 4.25 -28.68 -1.27
CA TYR A 53 4.28 -29.08 -2.66
C TYR A 53 4.59 -30.58 -2.68
N ASP A 54 3.54 -31.41 -2.82
CA ASP A 54 3.70 -32.85 -2.99
C ASP A 54 4.23 -33.11 -4.40
N SER A 55 5.56 -33.25 -4.50
CA SER A 55 6.27 -33.62 -5.73
C SER A 55 5.89 -35.03 -6.26
N GLU A 56 5.11 -35.80 -5.50
CA GLU A 56 4.67 -37.16 -5.85
C GLU A 56 3.38 -37.19 -6.69
N ALA A 57 2.64 -36.08 -6.81
CA ALA A 57 1.41 -36.02 -7.60
C ALA A 57 1.64 -35.82 -9.12
N ALA A 58 2.89 -35.77 -9.56
CA ALA A 58 3.29 -35.55 -10.95
C ALA A 58 3.84 -36.81 -11.65
N SER A 59 3.36 -38.00 -11.28
CA SER A 59 3.70 -39.29 -11.91
C SER A 59 2.48 -40.05 -12.40
#